data_AF-A0A564YDY8-F1
#
_entry.id   AF-A0A564YDY8-F1
#
_cell.length_a   1.000
_cell.length_b   1.000
_cell.length_c   1.000
_cell.angle_alpha   90.00
_cell.angle_beta   90.00
_cell.angle_gamma   90.00
#
_symmetry.space_group_name_H-M   'P 1'
#
loop_
_entity.id
_entity.type
_entity.pdbx_description
1 polymer ?
#
loop_
_entity_poly.entity_id
_entity_poly.type
_entity_poly.pdbx_seq_one_letter_code
_entity_poly.pdbx_strand_id
1 'polypeptide(L)'
;MAKSPERSKKSNSSSKNSNDSKKSSKSPKSPKQVEKVEEPEIVVPVPNGIMHKRMRFLLESTLKNDVEFIVGPEGGETSIKAHKCILAAESPIFEKLFADCQEWKDAQLRKHEQEALEIRQREAEVERELAKKAESRNKEDTSERSRSRSKGEEGKKKGSKDREGSPSSKRDGSNESKSPKKSNKSSKSDKSDKSGSKSSGKESSSKNKNKNIEESQPKVKEINVNFYKDEVIGPDQIRVRDVHSRGFFQLLRYIYYDEMGFQGVTNTIHTLYAARKYCFYDLARACVNYLENNVCAEHIFSILQTAINFHEDRLLNLCMRLVINNTSEVINREDFKNVKKEIVVMILEQDVLNAKEIELFDRVMKWAASDCDRLKISAVPLNQRFALGDHNFALIRFPAMDGKEFATQVLDSGVLRKDEIIPILKYFITGK
;
A
#
# COMPACT_ATOMS: atom_id res chain seq x y z
N MET A 1 3.25 50.15 -23.86
CA MET A 1 3.43 51.57 -23.49
C MET A 1 2.45 51.84 -22.35
N ALA A 2 2.94 51.96 -21.11
CA ALA A 2 3.25 53.24 -20.42
C ALA A 2 1.98 53.97 -19.92
N LYS A 3 1.89 54.53 -18.70
CA LYS A 3 2.80 54.57 -17.53
C LYS A 3 1.96 54.94 -16.29
N SER A 4 2.31 54.45 -15.09
CA SER A 4 1.72 54.93 -13.82
C SER A 4 2.24 56.33 -13.44
N PRO A 5 1.58 57.01 -12.48
CA PRO A 5 2.29 57.91 -11.56
C PRO A 5 2.02 57.60 -10.08
N GLU A 6 3.07 57.60 -9.27
CA GLU A 6 2.98 57.67 -7.81
C GLU A 6 2.73 59.12 -7.35
N ARG A 7 2.18 59.30 -6.14
CA ARG A 7 2.63 60.41 -5.28
C ARG A 7 2.46 60.13 -3.79
N SER A 8 3.54 60.31 -3.06
CA SER A 8 3.63 60.24 -1.60
C SER A 8 3.39 61.60 -0.94
N LYS A 9 3.01 61.60 0.35
CA LYS A 9 3.36 62.66 1.34
C LYS A 9 3.15 62.18 2.79
N LYS A 10 3.79 62.89 3.73
CA LYS A 10 4.13 62.43 5.09
C LYS A 10 3.30 63.11 6.21
N SER A 11 3.41 62.48 7.39
CA SER A 11 3.70 63.07 8.72
C SER A 11 2.63 63.76 9.60
N ASN A 12 2.47 63.16 10.79
CA ASN A 12 2.70 63.72 12.14
C ASN A 12 1.54 64.13 13.08
N SER A 13 1.74 63.72 14.35
CA SER A 13 1.38 64.38 15.63
C SER A 13 -0.11 64.50 16.03
N SER A 14 -0.49 64.44 17.32
CA SER A 14 0.21 64.00 18.56
C SER A 14 -0.74 63.91 19.78
N SER A 15 -0.39 63.05 20.75
CA SER A 15 -0.55 63.22 22.22
C SER A 15 -1.91 63.55 22.88
N LYS A 16 -2.23 62.83 23.97
CA LYS A 16 -2.65 63.45 25.25
C LYS A 16 -2.37 62.56 26.48
N ASN A 17 -1.96 63.19 27.57
CA ASN A 17 -1.52 62.58 28.83
C ASN A 17 -2.69 62.34 29.82
N SER A 18 -2.42 61.57 30.87
CA SER A 18 -2.79 61.98 32.25
C SER A 18 -1.77 61.46 33.27
N ASN A 19 -1.47 62.28 34.29
CA ASN A 19 -0.57 62.00 35.41
C ASN A 19 -1.41 61.79 36.68
N ASP A 20 -0.85 61.12 37.70
CA ASP A 20 -1.02 61.56 39.09
C ASP A 20 0.22 61.23 39.95
N SER A 21 0.34 61.80 41.14
CA SER A 21 1.60 61.89 41.91
C SER A 21 1.40 61.95 43.43
N LYS A 22 2.30 61.36 44.23
CA LYS A 22 2.79 61.92 45.53
C LYS A 22 3.89 61.07 46.24
N LYS A 23 4.98 61.75 46.63
CA LYS A 23 5.73 61.78 47.93
C LYS A 23 5.92 60.50 48.80
N SER A 24 6.99 60.31 49.60
CA SER A 24 8.34 60.91 49.75
C SER A 24 9.10 60.33 50.98
N SER A 25 10.41 60.02 50.90
CA SER A 25 11.38 60.06 52.04
C SER A 25 12.83 59.69 51.64
N LYS A 26 13.82 60.01 52.50
CA LYS A 26 15.28 59.70 52.37
C LYS A 26 15.68 58.72 53.51
N SER A 27 16.85 58.05 53.64
CA SER A 27 18.21 58.04 53.00
C SER A 27 18.82 56.62 53.23
N PRO A 28 20.12 56.28 53.02
CA PRO A 28 21.25 56.94 52.33
C PRO A 28 21.94 56.04 51.26
N LYS A 29 23.14 56.41 50.79
CA LYS A 29 23.91 55.75 49.71
C LYS A 29 24.48 54.37 50.06
N SER A 30 24.45 53.45 49.10
CA SER A 30 25.25 52.22 49.01
C SER A 30 26.10 52.23 47.72
N PRO A 31 27.10 51.34 47.54
CA PRO A 31 28.19 51.55 46.58
C PRO A 31 27.78 51.50 45.11
N LYS A 32 28.53 52.22 44.25
CA LYS A 32 28.40 52.14 42.79
C LYS A 32 28.57 50.69 42.33
N GLN A 33 27.49 50.08 41.84
CA GLN A 33 27.60 48.93 40.96
C GLN A 33 28.18 49.41 39.63
N VAL A 34 29.12 48.65 39.07
CA VAL A 34 29.54 48.83 37.69
C VAL A 34 28.45 48.23 36.83
N GLU A 35 27.62 49.08 36.21
CA GLU A 35 26.70 48.63 35.17
C GLU A 35 27.53 47.96 34.07
N LYS A 36 27.27 46.67 33.83
CA LYS A 36 27.70 46.04 32.59
C LYS A 36 26.95 46.75 31.47
N VAL A 37 27.69 47.38 30.57
CA VAL A 37 27.15 47.77 29.27
C VAL A 37 26.87 46.47 28.52
N GLU A 38 25.61 46.05 28.47
CA GLU A 38 25.20 44.98 27.58
C GLU A 38 25.34 45.49 26.15
N GLU A 39 26.29 44.92 25.40
CA GLU A 39 26.46 45.24 23.98
C GLU A 39 25.19 44.83 23.22
N PRO A 40 24.60 45.71 22.39
CA PRO A 40 23.34 45.41 21.73
C PRO A 40 23.52 44.26 20.74
N GLU A 41 22.74 43.18 20.92
CA GLU A 41 22.77 42.01 20.05
C GLU A 41 22.41 42.38 18.60
N ILE A 42 23.40 42.30 17.70
CA ILE A 42 23.19 42.58 16.28
C ILE A 42 22.57 41.34 15.63
N VAL A 43 21.24 41.24 15.69
CA VAL A 43 20.48 40.23 14.97
C VAL A 43 20.55 40.50 13.46
N VAL A 44 21.46 39.83 12.77
CA VAL A 44 21.56 39.87 11.31
C VAL A 44 20.35 39.13 10.71
N PRO A 45 19.50 39.78 9.90
CA PRO A 45 18.33 39.12 9.31
C PRO A 45 18.80 38.05 8.32
N VAL A 46 18.53 36.78 8.64
CA VAL A 46 18.83 35.65 7.75
C VAL A 46 17.94 35.75 6.50
N PRO A 47 18.50 35.64 5.28
CA PRO A 47 17.70 35.61 4.06
C PRO A 47 16.69 34.46 4.06
N ASN A 48 15.52 34.66 3.43
CA ASN A 48 14.46 33.65 3.33
C ASN A 48 15.01 32.25 3.01
N GLY A 49 14.75 31.30 3.92
CA GLY A 49 15.39 29.99 3.92
C GLY A 49 15.16 29.21 2.62
N ILE A 50 16.24 28.88 1.92
CA ILE A 50 16.20 28.08 0.67
C ILE A 50 16.11 26.57 0.92
N MET A 51 15.79 26.12 2.14
CA MET A 51 15.81 24.71 2.51
C MET A 51 14.76 23.91 1.73
N HIS A 52 13.54 24.42 1.58
CA HIS A 52 12.49 23.84 0.73
C HIS A 52 12.98 23.59 -0.72
N LYS A 53 13.81 24.48 -1.29
CA LYS A 53 14.38 24.30 -2.64
C LYS A 53 15.43 23.19 -2.69
N ARG A 54 16.28 23.09 -1.65
CA ARG A 54 17.29 22.03 -1.53
C ARG A 54 16.64 20.66 -1.32
N MET A 55 15.62 20.61 -0.47
CA MET A 55 14.85 19.42 -0.16
C MET A 55 14.05 18.96 -1.40
N ARG A 56 13.39 19.88 -2.09
CA ARG A 56 12.77 19.64 -3.40
C ARG A 56 13.74 19.05 -4.43
N PHE A 57 14.92 19.66 -4.58
CA PHE A 57 15.95 19.13 -5.48
C PHE A 57 16.40 17.72 -5.09
N LEU A 58 16.46 17.39 -3.79
CA LEU A 58 16.81 16.04 -3.32
C LEU A 58 15.77 15.00 -3.76
N LEU A 59 14.47 15.31 -3.67
CA LEU A 59 13.41 14.44 -4.17
C LEU A 59 13.45 14.30 -5.70
N GLU A 60 13.54 15.41 -6.43
CA GLU A 60 13.49 15.44 -7.91
C GLU A 60 14.73 14.79 -8.55
N SER A 61 15.91 14.95 -7.95
CA SER A 61 17.16 14.32 -8.44
C SER A 61 17.33 12.86 -8.00
N THR A 62 16.57 12.40 -6.99
CA THR A 62 16.73 11.10 -6.31
C THR A 62 18.13 10.85 -5.74
N LEU A 63 18.95 11.88 -5.55
CA LEU A 63 20.32 11.73 -5.06
C LEU A 63 20.35 11.27 -3.60
N LYS A 64 21.10 10.20 -3.32
CA LYS A 64 21.23 9.57 -2.00
C LYS A 64 19.93 8.95 -1.44
N ASN A 65 19.00 8.55 -2.31
CA ASN A 65 17.88 7.71 -1.89
C ASN A 65 18.37 6.43 -1.20
N ASP A 66 17.67 6.03 -0.14
CA ASP A 66 17.92 4.85 0.69
C ASP A 66 16.61 4.06 0.93
N VAL A 67 15.54 4.40 0.20
CA VAL A 67 14.28 3.65 0.12
C VAL A 67 13.61 3.83 -1.25
N GLU A 68 13.04 2.74 -1.74
CA GLU A 68 12.22 2.66 -2.95
C GLU A 68 10.83 2.08 -2.61
N PHE A 69 9.79 2.87 -2.87
CA PHE A 69 8.39 2.46 -2.69
C PHE A 69 7.80 2.01 -4.03
N ILE A 70 7.22 0.81 -4.05
CA ILE A 70 6.43 0.29 -5.16
C ILE A 70 4.96 0.57 -4.83
N VAL A 71 4.42 1.66 -5.37
CA VAL A 71 3.11 2.21 -4.97
C VAL A 71 2.07 1.96 -6.05
N GLY A 72 0.89 1.47 -5.65
CA GLY A 72 -0.27 1.26 -6.52
C GLY A 72 -0.78 -0.19 -6.55
N PRO A 73 -1.94 -0.43 -7.18
CA PRO A 73 -2.50 -1.77 -7.33
C PRO A 73 -1.65 -2.64 -8.26
N GLU A 74 -1.77 -3.96 -8.11
CA GLU A 74 -1.02 -4.95 -8.89
C GLU A 74 -1.25 -4.77 -10.41
N GLY A 75 -0.16 -4.66 -11.18
CA GLY A 75 -0.18 -4.34 -12.61
C GLY A 75 -0.24 -2.84 -12.97
N GLY A 76 -0.46 -1.96 -11.98
CA GLY A 76 -0.42 -0.49 -12.11
C GLY A 76 0.63 0.17 -11.22
N GLU A 77 1.60 -0.59 -10.74
CA GLU A 77 2.63 -0.17 -9.76
C GLU A 77 3.58 0.91 -10.33
N THR A 78 3.97 1.87 -9.49
CA THR A 78 4.99 2.88 -9.79
C THR A 78 6.10 2.85 -8.74
N SER A 79 7.37 2.81 -9.18
CA SER A 79 8.52 3.04 -8.29
C SER A 79 8.64 4.53 -7.95
N ILE A 80 8.80 4.83 -6.66
CA ILE A 80 9.01 6.17 -6.10
C ILE A 80 10.16 6.11 -5.09
N LYS A 81 11.25 6.85 -5.34
CA LYS A 81 12.45 6.86 -4.49
C LYS A 81 12.42 8.02 -3.51
N ALA A 82 12.85 7.78 -2.27
CA ALA A 82 12.84 8.77 -1.20
C ALA A 82 13.98 8.52 -0.18
N HIS A 83 13.90 9.21 0.96
CA HIS A 83 14.93 9.24 2.00
C HIS A 83 14.32 8.88 3.36
N LYS A 84 14.80 7.80 3.99
CA LYS A 84 14.30 7.26 5.25
C LYS A 84 14.36 8.27 6.39
N CYS A 85 15.49 8.98 6.53
CA CYS A 85 15.67 9.96 7.59
C CYS A 85 14.67 11.13 7.54
N ILE A 86 14.28 11.57 6.33
CA ILE A 86 13.30 12.65 6.14
C ILE A 86 11.88 12.14 6.40
N LEU A 87 11.55 10.93 5.93
CA LEU A 87 10.22 10.36 6.13
C LEU A 87 9.95 9.93 7.57
N ALA A 88 10.95 9.36 8.26
CA ALA A 88 10.83 8.95 9.66
C ALA A 88 10.72 10.14 10.62
N ALA A 89 11.42 11.25 10.34
CA ALA A 89 11.32 12.47 11.15
C ALA A 89 9.91 13.08 11.15
N GLU A 90 9.16 12.88 10.06
CA GLU A 90 7.83 13.47 9.84
C GLU A 90 6.67 12.50 10.13
N SER A 91 6.93 11.19 10.25
CA SER A 91 5.87 10.21 10.55
C SER A 91 6.37 9.00 11.33
N PRO A 92 5.74 8.67 12.48
CA PRO A 92 6.03 7.45 13.23
C PRO A 92 5.62 6.18 12.46
N ILE A 93 4.74 6.31 11.45
CA ILE A 93 4.37 5.18 10.57
C ILE A 93 5.55 4.85 9.64
N PHE A 94 6.22 5.87 9.08
CA PHE A 94 7.45 5.65 8.31
C PHE A 94 8.61 5.18 9.18
N GLU A 95 8.79 5.73 10.38
CA GLU A 95 9.79 5.27 11.35
C GLU A 95 9.64 3.77 11.64
N LYS A 96 8.44 3.34 12.03
CA LYS A 96 8.13 1.93 12.27
C LYS A 96 8.35 1.07 11.02
N LEU A 97 7.88 1.53 9.86
CA LEU A 97 8.02 0.80 8.60
C LEU A 97 9.49 0.57 8.21
N PHE A 98 10.39 1.49 8.55
CA PHE A 98 11.84 1.28 8.33
C PHE A 98 12.50 0.41 9.40
N ALA A 99 11.94 0.34 10.62
CA ALA A 99 12.31 -0.68 11.60
C ALA A 99 11.92 -2.09 11.12
N ASP A 100 10.68 -2.27 10.61
CA ASP A 100 10.23 -3.52 9.98
C ASP A 100 11.16 -3.92 8.81
N CYS A 101 11.67 -2.96 8.02
CA CYS A 101 12.69 -3.21 7.00
C CYS A 101 14.03 -3.71 7.57
N GLN A 102 14.46 -3.22 8.74
CA GLN A 102 15.68 -3.67 9.39
C GLN A 102 15.50 -5.08 9.99
N GLU A 103 14.39 -5.36 10.66
CA GLU A 103 14.04 -6.70 11.13
C GLU A 103 14.04 -7.73 9.98
N TRP A 104 13.58 -7.33 8.79
CA TRP A 104 13.66 -8.16 7.59
C TRP A 104 15.11 -8.47 7.20
N LYS A 105 16.03 -7.48 7.22
CA LYS A 105 17.47 -7.72 6.94
C LYS A 105 18.06 -8.72 7.94
N ASP A 106 17.78 -8.51 9.22
CA ASP A 106 18.31 -9.32 10.32
C ASP A 106 17.71 -10.74 10.34
N ALA A 107 16.48 -10.92 9.84
CA ALA A 107 15.88 -12.23 9.61
C ALA A 107 16.54 -12.99 8.44
N GLN A 108 16.82 -12.32 7.32
CA GLN A 108 17.54 -12.95 6.20
C GLN A 108 18.98 -13.31 6.57
N LEU A 109 19.67 -12.44 7.32
CA LEU A 109 21.03 -12.72 7.80
C LEU A 109 21.05 -13.97 8.69
N ARG A 110 20.18 -14.05 9.70
CA ARG A 110 20.06 -15.24 10.57
C ARG A 110 19.77 -16.52 9.78
N LYS A 111 18.93 -16.45 8.74
CA LYS A 111 18.64 -17.59 7.87
C LYS A 111 19.88 -18.06 7.09
N HIS A 112 20.64 -17.12 6.52
CA HIS A 112 21.88 -17.44 5.82
C HIS A 112 22.98 -17.98 6.76
N GLU A 113 23.06 -17.46 7.99
CA GLU A 113 23.95 -17.98 9.04
C GLU A 113 23.58 -19.40 9.46
N GLN A 114 22.28 -19.72 9.59
CA GLN A 114 21.80 -21.07 9.86
C GLN A 114 22.14 -22.04 8.71
N GLU A 115 21.85 -21.66 7.47
CA GLU A 115 22.18 -22.46 6.27
C GLU A 115 23.70 -22.72 6.18
N ALA A 116 24.54 -21.72 6.46
CA ALA A 116 25.99 -21.88 6.50
C ALA A 116 26.47 -22.78 7.66
N LEU A 117 25.81 -22.74 8.82
CA LEU A 117 26.09 -23.63 9.95
C LEU A 117 25.76 -25.08 9.61
N GLU A 118 24.61 -25.33 8.97
CA GLU A 118 24.21 -26.65 8.51
C GLU A 118 25.18 -27.23 7.48
N ILE A 119 25.62 -26.43 6.50
CA ILE A 119 26.61 -26.86 5.51
C ILE A 119 27.89 -27.31 6.21
N ARG A 120 28.42 -26.50 7.14
CA ARG A 120 29.62 -26.86 7.93
C ARG A 120 29.42 -28.13 8.77
N GLN A 121 28.23 -28.33 9.34
CA GLN A 121 27.93 -29.55 10.10
C GLN A 121 27.93 -30.80 9.20
N ARG A 122 27.35 -30.71 8.00
CA ARG A 122 27.36 -31.80 7.01
C ARG A 122 28.77 -32.09 6.50
N GLU A 123 29.58 -31.07 6.19
CA GLU A 123 30.98 -31.22 5.80
C GLU A 123 31.80 -31.92 6.89
N ALA A 124 31.65 -31.50 8.15
CA ALA A 124 32.33 -32.12 9.29
C ALA A 124 31.81 -33.53 9.61
N GLU A 125 30.60 -33.90 9.20
CA GLU A 125 30.08 -35.27 9.29
C GLU A 125 30.70 -36.17 8.20
N VAL A 126 30.71 -35.71 6.94
CA VAL A 126 31.36 -36.40 5.82
C VAL A 126 32.86 -36.63 6.08
N GLU A 127 33.57 -35.64 6.63
CA GLU A 127 34.98 -35.78 7.02
C GLU A 127 35.17 -36.87 8.09
N ARG A 128 34.29 -36.92 9.10
CA ARG A 128 34.30 -37.97 10.14
C ARG A 128 33.99 -39.36 9.58
N GLU A 129 33.13 -39.48 8.58
CA GLU A 129 32.88 -40.76 7.89
C GLU A 129 34.08 -41.21 7.03
N LEU A 130 34.69 -40.28 6.29
CA LEU A 130 35.90 -40.55 5.51
C LEU A 130 37.06 -40.98 6.40
N ALA A 131 37.25 -40.34 7.57
CA ALA A 131 38.24 -40.73 8.56
C ALA A 131 38.00 -42.18 9.07
N LYS A 132 36.77 -42.51 9.49
CA LYS A 132 36.40 -43.89 9.89
C LYS A 132 36.66 -44.92 8.79
N LYS A 133 36.38 -44.57 7.52
CA LYS A 133 36.58 -45.45 6.36
C LYS A 133 38.06 -45.59 5.96
N ALA A 134 38.90 -44.60 6.25
CA ALA A 134 40.34 -44.69 6.13
C ALA A 134 40.94 -45.58 7.24
N GLU A 135 40.45 -45.45 8.48
CA GLU A 135 40.85 -46.33 9.59
C GLU A 135 40.49 -47.79 9.35
N SER A 136 39.31 -48.09 8.76
CA SER A 136 38.93 -49.47 8.44
C SER A 136 39.84 -50.08 7.37
N ARG A 137 40.17 -49.32 6.31
CA ARG A 137 41.12 -49.75 5.26
C ARG A 137 42.52 -50.02 5.82
N ASN A 138 43.04 -49.15 6.67
CA ASN A 138 44.35 -49.35 7.32
C ASN A 138 44.38 -50.61 8.22
N LYS A 139 43.25 -50.99 8.82
CA LYS A 139 43.12 -52.24 9.60
C LYS A 139 43.06 -53.48 8.69
N GLU A 140 42.50 -53.37 7.49
CA GLU A 140 42.54 -54.44 6.48
C GLU A 140 43.98 -54.62 5.92
N ASP A 141 44.64 -53.54 5.49
CA ASP A 141 46.02 -53.56 4.96
C ASP A 141 47.04 -54.12 5.97
N THR A 142 46.89 -53.81 7.25
CA THR A 142 47.76 -54.38 8.31
C THR A 142 47.51 -55.87 8.56
N SER A 143 46.32 -56.38 8.23
CA SER A 143 46.01 -57.82 8.27
C SER A 143 46.58 -58.60 7.07
N GLU A 144 46.70 -58.00 5.89
CA GLU A 144 47.40 -58.60 4.74
C GLU A 144 48.93 -58.52 4.89
N ARG A 145 49.44 -57.42 5.42
CA ARG A 145 50.88 -57.22 5.66
C ARG A 145 51.46 -58.11 6.77
N SER A 146 50.60 -58.66 7.63
CA SER A 146 50.98 -59.69 8.62
C SER A 146 50.89 -61.12 8.08
N ARG A 147 50.22 -61.36 6.95
CA ARG A 147 50.25 -62.66 6.22
C ARG A 147 51.44 -62.80 5.27
N SER A 148 52.03 -61.70 4.83
CA SER A 148 53.13 -61.65 3.85
C SER A 148 54.53 -61.56 4.47
N ARG A 149 54.66 -61.51 5.80
CA ARG A 149 55.94 -61.34 6.51
C ARG A 149 56.61 -62.65 6.98
N SER A 150 56.22 -63.77 6.39
CA SER A 150 56.66 -65.13 6.76
C SER A 150 57.50 -65.80 5.66
N LYS A 151 58.53 -65.12 5.14
CA LYS A 151 59.65 -65.71 4.35
C LYS A 151 60.74 -64.67 4.04
N GLY A 152 61.99 -65.02 4.30
CA GLY A 152 63.17 -64.36 3.70
C GLY A 152 64.00 -63.45 4.62
N GLU A 153 64.80 -64.05 5.50
CA GLU A 153 66.06 -63.44 5.94
C GLU A 153 67.19 -63.66 4.92
N GLU A 154 68.18 -62.76 4.98
CA GLU A 154 69.61 -62.88 4.65
C GLU A 154 70.16 -61.89 3.60
N GLY A 155 71.39 -61.39 3.82
CA GLY A 155 72.25 -60.98 2.69
C GLY A 155 72.95 -59.60 2.70
N LYS A 156 73.88 -59.37 3.63
CA LYS A 156 75.20 -58.70 3.41
C LYS A 156 75.37 -57.37 2.61
N LYS A 157 75.81 -56.35 3.37
CA LYS A 157 77.07 -55.55 3.23
C LYS A 157 77.39 -54.64 2.02
N LYS A 158 77.84 -53.44 2.41
CA LYS A 158 78.89 -52.54 1.84
C LYS A 158 78.55 -51.65 0.63
N GLY A 159 78.77 -50.34 0.83
CA GLY A 159 78.95 -49.32 -0.20
C GLY A 159 79.01 -47.94 0.47
N SER A 160 80.09 -47.18 0.27
CA SER A 160 80.28 -45.82 0.83
C SER A 160 80.68 -44.87 -0.31
N LYS A 161 80.68 -43.55 -0.03
CA LYS A 161 80.98 -42.40 -0.93
C LYS A 161 79.79 -41.87 -1.75
N ASP A 162 79.71 -40.58 -2.10
CA ASP A 162 80.42 -39.39 -1.58
C ASP A 162 79.49 -38.16 -1.78
N ARG A 163 79.59 -37.22 -0.83
CA ARG A 163 79.49 -35.74 -0.92
C ARG A 163 78.99 -35.00 -2.19
N GLU A 164 78.29 -33.89 -1.88
CA GLU A 164 78.27 -32.52 -2.49
C GLU A 164 76.96 -32.00 -3.11
N GLY A 165 76.74 -30.68 -2.98
CA GLY A 165 75.84 -29.92 -3.86
C GLY A 165 74.55 -29.33 -3.24
N SER A 166 74.66 -28.21 -2.52
CA SER A 166 73.67 -27.12 -2.57
C SER A 166 74.42 -25.86 -3.00
N PRO A 167 73.86 -25.01 -3.87
CA PRO A 167 73.12 -23.86 -3.33
C PRO A 167 71.95 -23.33 -4.20
N SER A 168 71.22 -22.38 -3.62
CA SER A 168 70.12 -21.59 -4.19
C SER A 168 70.50 -20.62 -5.33
N SER A 169 69.56 -20.26 -6.22
CA SER A 169 68.85 -18.94 -6.23
C SER A 169 68.21 -18.52 -7.58
N LYS A 170 67.18 -17.64 -7.49
CA LYS A 170 66.69 -16.64 -8.49
C LYS A 170 65.96 -17.17 -9.76
N ARG A 171 64.70 -16.76 -10.02
CA ARG A 171 64.19 -15.55 -10.76
C ARG A 171 64.41 -15.64 -12.29
N ASP A 172 63.52 -15.22 -13.20
CA ASP A 172 62.25 -14.44 -13.19
C ASP A 172 61.29 -14.97 -14.30
N GLY A 173 60.04 -14.49 -14.40
CA GLY A 173 59.16 -14.79 -15.57
C GLY A 173 57.69 -14.38 -15.47
N SER A 174 57.36 -13.16 -15.92
CA SER A 174 56.00 -12.59 -16.02
C SER A 174 55.17 -13.09 -17.22
N ASN A 175 53.83 -13.22 -17.11
CA ASN A 175 52.89 -12.21 -17.68
C ASN A 175 51.39 -12.52 -17.45
N GLU A 176 50.55 -11.48 -17.49
CA GLU A 176 49.08 -11.56 -17.58
C GLU A 176 48.58 -11.94 -18.99
N SER A 177 47.39 -12.55 -19.10
CA SER A 177 46.38 -12.10 -20.09
C SER A 177 44.95 -12.57 -19.80
N LYS A 178 43.99 -11.70 -20.12
CA LYS A 178 42.57 -11.69 -19.70
C LYS A 178 41.61 -12.48 -20.60
N SER A 179 40.42 -12.75 -20.03
CA SER A 179 39.10 -12.91 -20.69
C SER A 179 38.76 -14.26 -21.34
N PRO A 180 37.47 -14.62 -21.35
CA PRO A 180 36.68 -14.32 -22.55
C PRO A 180 35.27 -13.72 -22.28
N LYS A 181 34.68 -13.08 -23.30
CA LYS A 181 33.27 -12.67 -23.34
C LYS A 181 32.78 -12.59 -24.79
N LYS A 182 31.46 -12.72 -24.97
CA LYS A 182 30.67 -12.55 -26.22
C LYS A 182 30.82 -13.69 -27.26
N SER A 183 29.83 -14.14 -28.04
CA SER A 183 28.35 -14.12 -28.08
C SER A 183 27.96 -14.20 -29.57
N ASN A 184 27.04 -15.10 -29.98
CA ASN A 184 25.84 -14.75 -30.79
C ASN A 184 25.10 -15.94 -31.46
N LYS A 185 23.79 -16.04 -31.15
CA LYS A 185 22.64 -15.90 -32.08
C LYS A 185 22.28 -17.03 -33.09
N SER A 186 20.95 -17.31 -33.14
CA SER A 186 20.15 -17.91 -34.26
C SER A 186 20.42 -19.38 -34.64
N SER A 187 19.45 -20.18 -35.16
CA SER A 187 17.99 -20.03 -35.36
C SER A 187 17.33 -21.36 -35.80
N LYS A 188 16.02 -21.52 -35.56
CA LYS A 188 15.00 -22.34 -36.27
C LYS A 188 15.39 -23.69 -36.91
N SER A 189 14.61 -24.74 -36.58
CA SER A 189 13.89 -25.55 -37.60
C SER A 189 12.81 -26.46 -36.98
N ASP A 190 11.65 -26.55 -37.65
CA ASP A 190 10.61 -27.56 -37.40
C ASP A 190 10.89 -28.86 -38.18
N LYS A 191 10.51 -30.02 -37.62
CA LYS A 191 9.57 -31.01 -38.22
C LYS A 191 9.61 -32.40 -37.56
N SER A 192 8.55 -33.17 -37.83
CA SER A 192 8.41 -34.64 -37.73
C SER A 192 8.45 -35.28 -36.32
N ASP A 193 7.67 -36.31 -36.00
CA ASP A 193 6.59 -36.96 -36.80
C ASP A 193 5.50 -37.65 -35.96
N LYS A 194 4.41 -37.96 -36.68
CA LYS A 194 3.22 -38.78 -36.43
C LYS A 194 3.13 -39.81 -35.28
N SER A 195 1.84 -40.09 -35.01
CA SER A 195 1.21 -41.34 -34.55
C SER A 195 1.20 -41.60 -33.02
N GLY A 196 0.15 -42.22 -32.45
CA GLY A 196 -1.15 -42.54 -33.05
C GLY A 196 -2.01 -43.49 -32.18
N SER A 197 -3.33 -43.29 -32.24
CA SER A 197 -4.36 -44.33 -32.09
C SER A 197 -4.57 -45.09 -30.74
N LYS A 198 -5.61 -44.63 -30.03
CA LYS A 198 -6.83 -45.40 -29.63
C LYS A 198 -6.80 -46.52 -28.55
N SER A 199 -7.92 -46.51 -27.81
CA SER A 199 -8.72 -47.66 -27.31
C SER A 199 -8.19 -48.42 -26.08
N SER A 200 -9.01 -49.02 -25.18
CA SER A 200 -10.49 -49.08 -25.04
C SER A 200 -10.89 -49.68 -23.67
N GLY A 201 -12.19 -49.60 -23.30
CA GLY A 201 -12.83 -50.40 -22.23
C GLY A 201 -13.35 -49.51 -21.08
N LYS A 202 -14.65 -49.44 -20.80
CA LYS A 202 -15.56 -50.45 -20.19
C LYS A 202 -15.18 -50.75 -18.72
N GLU A 203 -16.09 -50.84 -17.74
CA GLU A 203 -17.55 -50.82 -17.79
C GLU A 203 -18.17 -50.39 -16.43
N SER A 204 -19.48 -50.14 -16.45
CA SER A 204 -20.43 -49.91 -15.34
C SER A 204 -20.15 -50.51 -13.94
N SER A 205 -20.57 -49.80 -12.88
CA SER A 205 -21.75 -50.20 -12.06
C SER A 205 -22.05 -49.25 -10.88
N SER A 206 -23.32 -49.16 -10.51
CA SER A 206 -23.86 -48.21 -9.51
C SER A 206 -23.99 -48.82 -8.12
N LYS A 207 -23.75 -48.04 -7.05
CA LYS A 207 -24.63 -47.99 -5.85
C LYS A 207 -24.23 -46.92 -4.79
N ASN A 208 -25.26 -46.24 -4.31
CA ASN A 208 -25.34 -45.26 -3.21
C ASN A 208 -24.30 -45.33 -2.07
N LYS A 209 -23.89 -44.14 -1.59
CA LYS A 209 -24.17 -43.70 -0.20
C LYS A 209 -23.99 -42.18 -0.04
N ASN A 210 -24.94 -41.54 0.66
CA ASN A 210 -24.86 -40.14 1.07
C ASN A 210 -23.60 -39.86 1.91
N LYS A 211 -22.96 -38.71 1.68
CA LYS A 211 -22.29 -37.91 2.72
C LYS A 211 -22.07 -36.47 2.23
N ASN A 212 -22.54 -35.55 3.06
CA ASN A 212 -22.33 -34.09 3.13
C ASN A 212 -21.61 -33.43 1.95
N ILE A 213 -22.36 -32.59 1.21
CA ILE A 213 -21.77 -31.51 0.43
C ILE A 213 -21.39 -30.42 1.43
N GLU A 214 -20.13 -30.39 1.87
CA GLU A 214 -19.55 -29.15 2.38
C GLU A 214 -19.38 -28.21 1.20
N GLU A 215 -20.12 -27.09 1.22
CA GLU A 215 -19.97 -26.02 0.24
C GLU A 215 -18.55 -25.48 0.29
N SER A 216 -17.73 -25.95 -0.65
CA SER A 216 -16.39 -25.46 -0.90
C SER A 216 -16.47 -24.07 -1.54
N GLN A 217 -16.81 -23.06 -0.73
CA GLN A 217 -16.73 -21.68 -1.14
C GLN A 217 -15.30 -21.40 -1.62
N PRO A 218 -15.12 -20.79 -2.81
CA PRO A 218 -13.80 -20.41 -3.27
C PRO A 218 -13.27 -19.33 -2.32
N LYS A 219 -12.31 -19.70 -1.47
CA LYS A 219 -11.60 -18.77 -0.59
C LYS A 219 -10.93 -17.69 -1.44
N VAL A 220 -11.62 -16.56 -1.56
CA VAL A 220 -10.97 -15.29 -1.91
C VAL A 220 -9.86 -15.11 -0.89
N LYS A 221 -8.63 -14.89 -1.37
CA LYS A 221 -7.53 -14.53 -0.47
C LYS A 221 -7.88 -13.17 0.12
N GLU A 222 -8.39 -13.16 1.35
CA GLU A 222 -8.52 -11.94 2.14
C GLU A 222 -7.14 -11.30 2.24
N ILE A 223 -6.95 -10.21 1.50
CA ILE A 223 -5.76 -9.39 1.67
C ILE A 223 -5.96 -8.75 3.04
N ASN A 224 -5.17 -9.19 4.02
CA ASN A 224 -5.20 -8.65 5.37
C ASN A 224 -4.54 -7.27 5.38
N VAL A 225 -5.24 -6.29 4.79
CA VAL A 225 -4.84 -4.89 4.71
C VAL A 225 -5.09 -4.24 6.07
N ASN A 226 -4.12 -4.39 6.97
CA ASN A 226 -4.02 -3.45 8.08
C ASN A 226 -3.65 -2.08 7.49
N PHE A 227 -4.53 -1.10 7.64
CA PHE A 227 -4.41 0.25 7.05
C PHE A 227 -3.04 0.91 7.31
N TYR A 228 -2.42 0.63 8.46
CA TYR A 228 -1.11 1.17 8.86
C TYR A 228 0.08 0.24 8.55
N LYS A 229 -0.08 -0.80 7.71
CA LYS A 229 0.98 -1.75 7.39
C LYS A 229 1.19 -1.91 5.89
N ASP A 230 2.43 -1.70 5.47
CA ASP A 230 2.90 -1.96 4.11
C ASP A 230 3.74 -3.24 4.04
N GLU A 231 3.92 -3.75 2.81
CA GLU A 231 4.62 -5.02 2.56
C GLU A 231 6.11 -4.75 2.33
N VAL A 232 6.94 -5.06 3.33
CA VAL A 232 8.40 -5.05 3.19
C VAL A 232 8.83 -6.19 2.27
N ILE A 233 9.30 -5.87 1.07
CA ILE A 233 9.82 -6.85 0.10
C ILE A 233 11.30 -7.15 0.39
N GLY A 234 12.04 -6.14 0.84
CA GLY A 234 13.48 -6.20 0.95
C GLY A 234 14.07 -5.09 1.83
N PRO A 235 15.41 -4.96 1.85
CA PRO A 235 16.12 -4.13 2.83
C PRO A 235 15.73 -2.65 2.76
N ASP A 236 15.48 -2.18 1.55
CA ASP A 236 15.24 -0.78 1.21
C ASP A 236 14.09 -0.67 0.18
N GLN A 237 13.24 -1.72 0.09
CA GLN A 237 12.13 -1.83 -0.88
C GLN A 237 10.81 -2.21 -0.18
N ILE A 238 9.78 -1.39 -0.39
CA ILE A 238 8.47 -1.51 0.26
C ILE A 238 7.37 -1.46 -0.80
N ARG A 239 6.37 -2.35 -0.72
CA ARG A 239 5.16 -2.32 -1.56
C ARG A 239 3.98 -1.72 -0.80
N VAL A 240 3.33 -0.74 -1.43
CA VAL A 240 2.18 0.00 -0.93
C VAL A 240 1.02 -0.21 -1.91
N ARG A 241 0.18 -1.23 -1.66
CA ARG A 241 -0.84 -1.70 -2.62
C ARG A 241 -2.13 -0.89 -2.64
N ASP A 242 -2.45 -0.24 -1.51
CA ASP A 242 -3.72 0.43 -1.20
C ASP A 242 -3.70 1.94 -1.48
N VAL A 243 -2.52 2.56 -1.51
CA VAL A 243 -2.35 3.98 -1.85
C VAL A 243 -2.16 4.15 -3.35
N HIS A 244 -2.89 5.10 -3.94
CA HIS A 244 -2.68 5.49 -5.34
C HIS A 244 -1.44 6.38 -5.49
N SER A 245 -0.60 6.08 -6.48
CA SER A 245 0.72 6.70 -6.72
C SER A 245 0.72 8.24 -6.69
N ARG A 246 -0.30 8.88 -7.28
CA ARG A 246 -0.43 10.34 -7.28
C ARG A 246 -0.65 10.92 -5.89
N GLY A 247 -1.41 10.24 -5.03
CA GLY A 247 -1.65 10.67 -3.64
C GLY A 247 -0.39 10.55 -2.80
N PHE A 248 0.35 9.44 -2.96
CA PHE A 248 1.65 9.26 -2.31
C PHE A 248 2.69 10.29 -2.78
N PHE A 249 2.75 10.57 -4.09
CA PHE A 249 3.63 11.62 -4.61
C PHE A 249 3.27 13.01 -4.07
N GLN A 250 1.97 13.34 -3.95
CA GLN A 250 1.55 14.61 -3.37
C GLN A 250 1.87 14.70 -1.86
N LEU A 251 1.84 13.58 -1.14
CA LEU A 251 2.33 13.49 0.23
C LEU A 251 3.84 13.75 0.32
N LEU A 252 4.65 13.14 -0.56
CA LEU A 252 6.09 13.44 -0.62
C LEU A 252 6.36 14.90 -0.97
N ARG A 253 5.57 15.51 -1.87
CA ARG A 253 5.68 16.95 -2.15
C ARG A 253 5.40 17.81 -0.93
N TYR A 254 4.41 17.46 -0.11
CA TYR A 254 4.15 18.15 1.15
C TYR A 254 5.38 18.10 2.07
N ILE A 255 5.90 16.89 2.33
CA ILE A 255 7.07 16.65 3.19
C ILE A 255 8.33 17.38 2.69
N TYR A 256 8.60 17.34 1.38
CA TYR A 256 9.87 17.84 0.84
C TYR A 256 9.82 19.31 0.40
N TYR A 257 8.67 19.82 -0.02
CA TYR A 257 8.59 21.16 -0.66
C TYR A 257 7.97 22.19 0.29
N ASP A 258 7.31 21.76 1.38
CA ASP A 258 6.48 22.62 2.24
C ASP A 258 5.37 23.35 1.41
N GLU A 259 4.92 22.69 0.34
CA GLU A 259 3.92 23.19 -0.61
C GLU A 259 2.69 22.27 -0.64
N MET A 260 1.51 22.81 -0.32
CA MET A 260 0.22 22.14 -0.55
C MET A 260 -0.35 22.54 -1.92
N GLY A 261 -0.59 21.56 -2.78
CA GLY A 261 -1.21 21.75 -4.09
C GLY A 261 -2.34 20.74 -4.32
N PHE A 262 -3.53 21.23 -4.66
CA PHE A 262 -4.70 20.40 -4.97
C PHE A 262 -4.96 20.42 -6.48
N GLN A 263 -5.11 19.23 -7.07
CA GLN A 263 -5.33 19.06 -8.51
C GLN A 263 -6.61 18.28 -8.77
N GLY A 264 -7.75 18.91 -8.47
CA GLY A 264 -9.07 18.31 -8.61
C GLY A 264 -9.44 17.33 -7.48
N VAL A 265 -10.71 16.92 -7.47
CA VAL A 265 -11.32 16.11 -6.40
C VAL A 265 -10.64 14.74 -6.27
N THR A 266 -10.52 13.96 -7.35
CA THR A 266 -9.99 12.59 -7.32
C THR A 266 -8.56 12.50 -6.80
N ASN A 267 -7.65 13.36 -7.27
CA ASN A 267 -6.29 13.40 -6.73
C ASN A 267 -6.26 13.83 -5.26
N THR A 268 -7.20 14.71 -4.83
CA THR A 268 -7.30 15.14 -3.43
C THR A 268 -7.82 14.00 -2.53
N ILE A 269 -8.77 13.18 -2.98
CA ILE A 269 -9.20 11.95 -2.28
C ILE A 269 -8.02 10.99 -2.10
N HIS A 270 -7.23 10.74 -3.15
CA HIS A 270 -6.04 9.89 -3.06
C HIS A 270 -4.98 10.47 -2.10
N THR A 271 -4.82 11.80 -2.07
CA THR A 271 -3.90 12.49 -1.15
C THR A 271 -4.40 12.41 0.29
N LEU A 272 -5.70 12.56 0.53
CA LEU A 272 -6.33 12.40 1.85
C LEU A 272 -6.13 10.98 2.40
N TYR A 273 -6.29 9.95 1.56
CA TYR A 273 -6.03 8.57 1.96
C TYR A 273 -4.57 8.37 2.39
N ALA A 274 -3.60 8.84 1.60
CA ALA A 274 -2.18 8.79 1.95
C ALA A 274 -1.89 9.58 3.25
N ALA A 275 -2.42 10.80 3.37
CA ALA A 275 -2.23 11.65 4.55
C ALA A 275 -2.77 10.99 5.83
N ARG A 276 -3.97 10.39 5.77
CA ARG A 276 -4.57 9.64 6.89
C ARG A 276 -3.77 8.37 7.24
N LYS A 277 -3.28 7.63 6.23
CA LYS A 277 -2.47 6.41 6.42
C LYS A 277 -1.13 6.69 7.10
N TYR A 278 -0.41 7.73 6.67
CA TYR A 278 0.89 8.09 7.24
C TYR A 278 0.83 9.16 8.34
N CYS A 279 -0.36 9.40 8.92
CA CYS A 279 -0.58 10.30 10.07
C CYS A 279 -0.27 11.80 9.85
N PHE A 280 -0.36 12.29 8.62
CA PHE A 280 -0.21 13.72 8.27
C PHE A 280 -1.54 14.47 8.42
N TYR A 281 -1.92 14.77 9.67
CA TYR A 281 -3.23 15.32 10.01
C TYR A 281 -3.50 16.72 9.43
N ASP A 282 -2.48 17.59 9.31
CA ASP A 282 -2.67 18.92 8.73
C ASP A 282 -2.93 18.88 7.22
N LEU A 283 -2.19 18.05 6.49
CA LEU A 283 -2.47 17.78 5.08
C LEU A 283 -3.85 17.16 4.90
N ALA A 284 -4.23 16.19 5.74
CA ALA A 284 -5.56 15.58 5.70
C ALA A 284 -6.67 16.62 5.93
N ARG A 285 -6.53 17.50 6.93
CA ARG A 285 -7.47 18.60 7.19
C ARG A 285 -7.57 19.58 6.02
N ALA A 286 -6.46 19.90 5.37
CA ALA A 286 -6.44 20.74 4.19
C ALA A 286 -7.13 20.06 2.98
N CYS A 287 -6.91 18.76 2.78
CA CYS A 287 -7.64 17.97 1.77
C CYS A 287 -9.15 17.98 2.01
N VAL A 288 -9.61 17.75 3.25
CA VAL A 288 -11.05 17.75 3.59
C VAL A 288 -11.66 19.12 3.33
N ASN A 289 -11.02 20.21 3.75
CA ASN A 289 -11.48 21.58 3.46
C ASN A 289 -11.55 21.85 1.94
N TYR A 290 -10.59 21.37 1.15
CA TYR A 290 -10.70 21.45 -0.32
C TYR A 290 -11.90 20.67 -0.85
N LEU A 291 -12.16 19.45 -0.36
CA LEU A 291 -13.30 18.63 -0.78
C LEU A 291 -14.63 19.27 -0.40
N GLU A 292 -14.78 19.84 0.80
CA GLU A 292 -16.00 20.55 1.23
C GLU A 292 -16.37 21.72 0.31
N ASN A 293 -15.38 22.46 -0.19
CA ASN A 293 -15.58 23.60 -1.09
C ASN A 293 -15.76 23.19 -2.57
N ASN A 294 -15.51 21.92 -2.93
CA ASN A 294 -15.53 21.43 -4.31
C ASN A 294 -16.40 20.16 -4.47
N VAL A 295 -17.43 19.99 -3.64
CA VAL A 295 -18.40 18.89 -3.77
C VAL A 295 -19.17 19.03 -5.09
N CYS A 296 -19.16 17.98 -5.91
CA CYS A 296 -19.80 17.97 -7.23
C CYS A 296 -20.49 16.63 -7.52
N ALA A 297 -21.53 16.65 -8.37
CA ALA A 297 -22.27 15.45 -8.77
C ALA A 297 -21.40 14.40 -9.49
N GLU A 298 -20.35 14.83 -10.18
CA GLU A 298 -19.45 13.96 -10.93
C GLU A 298 -18.69 12.97 -10.02
N HIS A 299 -18.20 13.45 -8.88
CA HIS A 299 -17.37 12.67 -7.97
C HIS A 299 -18.11 12.28 -6.69
N ILE A 300 -19.43 12.50 -6.63
CA ILE A 300 -20.21 12.47 -5.39
C ILE A 300 -20.07 11.17 -4.61
N PHE A 301 -20.17 10.01 -5.27
CA PHE A 301 -20.05 8.70 -4.62
C PHE A 301 -18.65 8.46 -4.04
N SER A 302 -17.60 8.93 -4.72
CA SER A 302 -16.22 8.83 -4.25
C SER A 302 -15.97 9.74 -3.05
N ILE A 303 -16.50 10.97 -3.05
CA ILE A 303 -16.42 11.90 -1.90
C ILE A 303 -17.21 11.32 -0.72
N LEU A 304 -18.42 10.81 -0.96
CA LEU A 304 -19.30 10.24 0.05
C LEU A 304 -18.69 9.00 0.72
N GLN A 305 -18.12 8.08 -0.08
CA GLN A 305 -17.35 6.95 0.44
C GLN A 305 -16.14 7.40 1.27
N THR A 306 -15.47 8.47 0.86
CA THR A 306 -14.32 9.05 1.56
C THR A 306 -14.74 9.65 2.90
N ALA A 307 -15.86 10.37 2.94
CA ALA A 307 -16.42 10.94 4.16
C ALA A 307 -16.82 9.85 5.17
N ILE A 308 -17.44 8.76 4.71
CA ILE A 308 -17.77 7.59 5.55
C ILE A 308 -16.49 6.93 6.07
N ASN A 309 -15.51 6.63 5.20
CA ASN A 309 -14.28 5.92 5.56
C ASN A 309 -13.42 6.68 6.59
N PHE A 310 -13.49 8.01 6.62
CA PHE A 310 -12.69 8.86 7.52
C PHE A 310 -13.52 9.59 8.59
N HIS A 311 -14.81 9.27 8.70
CA HIS A 311 -15.74 9.86 9.68
C HIS A 311 -15.82 11.41 9.62
N GLU A 312 -15.91 11.95 8.40
CA GLU A 312 -15.99 13.39 8.14
C GLU A 312 -17.45 13.86 8.02
N ASP A 313 -18.15 13.98 9.16
CA ASP A 313 -19.60 14.25 9.21
C ASP A 313 -20.01 15.52 8.45
N ARG A 314 -19.19 16.57 8.47
CA ARG A 314 -19.49 17.83 7.79
C ARG A 314 -19.46 17.67 6.26
N LEU A 315 -18.48 16.92 5.75
CA LEU A 315 -18.38 16.58 4.33
C LEU A 315 -19.52 15.63 3.92
N LEU A 316 -19.84 14.65 4.75
CA LEU A 316 -20.98 13.74 4.58
C LEU A 316 -22.30 14.52 4.42
N ASN A 317 -22.57 15.48 5.33
CA ASN A 317 -23.76 16.34 5.29
C ASN A 317 -23.78 17.32 4.09
N LEU A 318 -22.63 17.72 3.56
CA LEU A 318 -22.54 18.48 2.30
C LEU A 318 -22.90 17.59 1.09
N CYS A 319 -22.34 16.38 1.04
CA CYS A 319 -22.63 15.41 -0.03
C CYS A 319 -24.11 14.99 -0.03
N MET A 320 -24.68 14.63 1.13
CA MET A 320 -26.08 14.20 1.21
C MET A 320 -27.07 15.29 0.78
N ARG A 321 -26.81 16.57 1.09
CA ARG A 321 -27.63 17.68 0.58
C ARG A 321 -27.60 17.80 -0.95
N LEU A 322 -26.45 17.53 -1.59
CA LEU A 322 -26.37 17.48 -3.06
C LEU A 322 -27.16 16.27 -3.60
N VAL A 323 -27.01 15.09 -2.98
CA VAL A 323 -27.76 13.88 -3.39
C VAL A 323 -29.27 14.07 -3.25
N ILE A 324 -29.75 14.71 -2.18
CA ILE A 324 -31.18 15.02 -1.97
C ILE A 324 -31.70 15.99 -3.03
N ASN A 325 -30.97 17.07 -3.31
CA ASN A 325 -31.43 18.11 -4.24
C ASN A 325 -31.37 17.67 -5.71
N ASN A 326 -30.38 16.86 -6.09
CA ASN A 326 -30.13 16.43 -7.47
C ASN A 326 -30.27 14.90 -7.64
N THR A 327 -31.19 14.25 -6.91
CA THR A 327 -31.25 12.78 -6.84
C THR A 327 -31.33 12.12 -8.22
N SER A 328 -32.24 12.55 -9.10
CA SER A 328 -32.34 12.02 -10.46
C SER A 328 -31.05 12.22 -11.30
N GLU A 329 -30.25 13.27 -11.08
CA GLU A 329 -28.95 13.39 -11.77
C GLU A 329 -27.96 12.33 -11.26
N VAL A 330 -27.89 12.19 -9.94
CA VAL A 330 -26.92 11.32 -9.24
C VAL A 330 -27.19 9.83 -9.51
N ILE A 331 -28.43 9.35 -9.38
CA ILE A 331 -28.77 7.92 -9.58
C ILE A 331 -28.69 7.47 -11.05
N ASN A 332 -28.78 8.42 -12.00
CA ASN A 332 -28.70 8.11 -13.42
C ASN A 332 -27.25 7.94 -13.94
N ARG A 333 -26.23 8.30 -13.13
CA ARG A 333 -24.82 8.11 -13.48
C ARG A 333 -24.44 6.63 -13.58
N GLU A 334 -23.51 6.31 -14.48
CA GLU A 334 -22.98 4.95 -14.62
C GLU A 334 -22.22 4.48 -13.38
N ASP A 335 -21.58 5.41 -12.68
CA ASP A 335 -20.84 5.21 -11.43
C ASP A 335 -21.68 4.52 -10.35
N PHE A 336 -23.01 4.74 -10.34
CA PHE A 336 -23.94 4.18 -9.35
C PHE A 336 -23.84 2.66 -9.24
N LYS A 337 -23.60 1.95 -10.36
CA LYS A 337 -23.45 0.47 -10.39
C LYS A 337 -22.30 -0.04 -9.53
N ASN A 338 -21.26 0.78 -9.34
CA ASN A 338 -20.04 0.41 -8.62
C ASN A 338 -20.05 0.85 -7.15
N VAL A 339 -21.12 1.52 -6.70
CA VAL A 339 -21.28 2.02 -5.34
C VAL A 339 -21.43 0.84 -4.35
N LYS A 340 -20.95 1.01 -3.11
CA LYS A 340 -21.14 0.01 -2.06
C LYS A 340 -22.55 0.03 -1.50
N LYS A 341 -23.00 -1.10 -0.97
CA LYS A 341 -24.32 -1.30 -0.38
C LYS A 341 -24.67 -0.26 0.69
N GLU A 342 -23.72 0.11 1.55
CA GLU A 342 -23.97 1.03 2.67
C GLU A 342 -24.40 2.42 2.17
N ILE A 343 -23.82 2.89 1.07
CA ILE A 343 -24.19 4.16 0.44
C ILE A 343 -25.59 4.07 -0.19
N VAL A 344 -25.91 2.96 -0.86
CA VAL A 344 -27.24 2.77 -1.47
C VAL A 344 -28.33 2.79 -0.39
N VAL A 345 -28.12 2.07 0.71
CA VAL A 345 -29.04 2.07 1.87
C VAL A 345 -29.18 3.48 2.46
N MET A 346 -28.07 4.18 2.71
CA MET A 346 -28.09 5.56 3.25
C MET A 346 -28.83 6.56 2.34
N ILE A 347 -28.86 6.34 1.02
CA ILE A 347 -29.68 7.13 0.09
C ILE A 347 -31.17 6.77 0.21
N LEU A 348 -31.50 5.47 0.30
CA LEU A 348 -32.88 5.00 0.46
C LEU A 348 -33.50 5.41 1.81
N GLU A 349 -32.69 5.56 2.87
CA GLU A 349 -33.12 6.05 4.18
C GLU A 349 -33.55 7.53 4.19
N GLN A 350 -33.29 8.30 3.13
CA GLN A 350 -33.67 9.72 3.09
C GLN A 350 -35.17 9.91 2.86
N ASP A 351 -35.83 10.68 3.73
CA ASP A 351 -37.26 11.02 3.65
C ASP A 351 -37.62 11.96 2.50
N VAL A 352 -36.66 12.76 2.04
CA VAL A 352 -36.83 13.70 0.94
C VAL A 352 -35.78 13.41 -0.11
N LEU A 353 -36.23 12.98 -1.30
CA LEU A 353 -35.40 12.75 -2.48
C LEU A 353 -36.05 13.44 -3.67
N ASN A 354 -35.28 14.19 -4.45
CA ASN A 354 -35.74 14.84 -5.68
C ASN A 354 -35.63 13.88 -6.88
N ALA A 355 -36.38 12.77 -6.81
CA ALA A 355 -36.53 11.76 -7.85
C ALA A 355 -37.90 11.08 -7.74
N LYS A 356 -38.36 10.45 -8.83
CA LYS A 356 -39.52 9.56 -8.75
C LYS A 356 -39.11 8.22 -8.15
N GLU A 357 -39.97 7.65 -7.30
CA GLU A 357 -39.71 6.34 -6.68
C GLU A 357 -39.51 5.21 -7.71
N ILE A 358 -40.19 5.28 -8.87
CA ILE A 358 -40.03 4.32 -9.97
C ILE A 358 -38.62 4.38 -10.60
N GLU A 359 -38.02 5.57 -10.72
CA GLU A 359 -36.64 5.74 -11.19
C GLU A 359 -35.64 5.19 -10.17
N LEU A 360 -35.91 5.44 -8.88
CA LEU A 360 -35.10 4.93 -7.77
C LEU A 360 -35.11 3.39 -7.75
N PHE A 361 -36.28 2.76 -7.88
CA PHE A 361 -36.42 1.30 -7.96
C PHE A 361 -35.63 0.72 -9.15
N ASP A 362 -35.84 1.23 -10.37
CA ASP A 362 -35.13 0.75 -11.58
C ASP A 362 -33.60 0.86 -11.43
N ARG A 363 -33.10 1.96 -10.86
CA ARG A 363 -31.66 2.15 -10.63
C ARG A 363 -31.12 1.22 -9.55
N VAL A 364 -31.84 1.01 -8.46
CA VAL A 364 -31.46 0.05 -7.40
C VAL A 364 -31.46 -1.38 -7.93
N MET A 365 -32.42 -1.77 -8.78
CA MET A 365 -32.43 -3.10 -9.40
C MET A 365 -31.25 -3.30 -10.36
N LYS A 366 -30.89 -2.27 -11.15
CA LYS A 366 -29.69 -2.29 -12.01
C LYS A 366 -28.39 -2.35 -11.20
N TRP A 367 -28.32 -1.69 -10.05
CA TRP A 367 -27.21 -1.83 -9.10
C TRP A 367 -27.14 -3.25 -8.52
N ALA A 368 -28.26 -3.81 -8.05
CA ALA A 368 -28.31 -5.14 -7.46
C ALA A 368 -27.95 -6.25 -8.46
N ALA A 369 -28.34 -6.10 -9.75
CA ALA A 369 -27.88 -6.97 -10.82
C ALA A 369 -26.35 -6.87 -11.02
N SER A 370 -25.80 -5.65 -11.03
CA SER A 370 -24.35 -5.41 -11.16
C SER A 370 -23.55 -5.97 -9.96
N ASP A 371 -24.13 -5.95 -8.76
CA ASP A 371 -23.53 -6.56 -7.57
C ASP A 371 -23.57 -8.10 -7.64
N CYS A 372 -24.67 -8.70 -8.12
CA CYS A 372 -24.74 -10.13 -8.39
C CYS A 372 -23.65 -10.57 -9.39
N ASP A 373 -23.49 -9.83 -10.49
CA ASP A 373 -22.45 -10.10 -11.50
C ASP A 373 -21.04 -9.99 -10.89
N ARG A 374 -20.79 -8.97 -10.06
CA ARG A 374 -19.53 -8.78 -9.32
C ARG A 374 -19.24 -9.94 -8.36
N LEU A 375 -20.26 -10.47 -7.68
CA LEU A 375 -20.19 -11.64 -6.82
C LEU A 375 -20.17 -12.97 -7.60
N LYS A 376 -20.31 -12.94 -8.94
CA LYS A 376 -20.41 -14.10 -9.85
C LYS A 376 -21.61 -15.00 -9.55
N ILE A 377 -22.68 -14.39 -9.05
CA ILE A 377 -23.97 -15.04 -8.76
C ILE A 377 -24.94 -14.69 -9.88
N SER A 378 -25.79 -15.61 -10.30
CA SER A 378 -26.80 -15.33 -11.33
C SER A 378 -27.77 -14.24 -10.86
N ALA A 379 -28.03 -13.23 -11.70
CA ALA A 379 -28.90 -12.09 -11.43
C ALA A 379 -30.41 -12.43 -11.43
N VAL A 380 -30.79 -13.44 -10.65
CA VAL A 380 -32.16 -13.86 -10.37
C VAL A 380 -32.79 -12.88 -9.36
N PRO A 381 -34.10 -12.57 -9.42
CA PRO A 381 -34.75 -11.62 -8.50
C PRO A 381 -34.48 -11.85 -7.00
N LEU A 382 -34.40 -13.11 -6.57
CA LEU A 382 -34.07 -13.46 -5.18
C LEU A 382 -32.63 -13.08 -4.79
N ASN A 383 -31.67 -13.18 -5.70
CA ASN A 383 -30.27 -12.83 -5.45
C ASN A 383 -30.08 -11.32 -5.47
N GLN A 384 -30.77 -10.62 -6.38
CA GLN A 384 -30.84 -9.15 -6.38
C GLN A 384 -31.48 -8.64 -5.08
N ARG A 385 -32.49 -9.34 -4.57
CA ARG A 385 -33.09 -9.06 -3.27
C ARG A 385 -32.09 -9.23 -2.13
N PHE A 386 -31.34 -10.34 -2.12
CA PHE A 386 -30.31 -10.61 -1.12
C PHE A 386 -29.18 -9.55 -1.14
N ALA A 387 -28.76 -9.09 -2.32
CA ALA A 387 -27.74 -8.07 -2.50
C ALA A 387 -28.07 -6.77 -1.75
N LEU A 388 -29.27 -6.20 -1.94
CA LEU A 388 -29.72 -5.04 -1.17
C LEU A 388 -30.08 -5.40 0.29
N GLY A 389 -30.56 -6.63 0.52
CA GLY A 389 -30.97 -7.16 1.82
C GLY A 389 -32.47 -6.97 2.07
N ASP A 390 -33.11 -8.01 2.61
CA ASP A 390 -34.58 -8.14 2.64
C ASP A 390 -35.34 -7.00 3.31
N HIS A 391 -34.75 -6.36 4.33
CA HIS A 391 -35.34 -5.25 5.06
C HIS A 391 -35.23 -3.91 4.31
N ASN A 392 -34.20 -3.72 3.49
CA ASN A 392 -33.95 -2.46 2.77
C ASN A 392 -34.93 -2.23 1.61
N PHE A 393 -35.66 -3.27 1.17
CA PHE A 393 -36.78 -3.09 0.25
C PHE A 393 -37.94 -2.32 0.86
N ALA A 394 -38.10 -2.32 2.19
CA ALA A 394 -39.14 -1.53 2.86
C ALA A 394 -38.82 -0.02 2.87
N LEU A 395 -37.59 0.38 2.54
CA LEU A 395 -37.19 1.78 2.36
C LEU A 395 -37.71 2.35 1.02
N ILE A 396 -37.96 1.49 0.03
CA ILE A 396 -38.55 1.89 -1.25
C ILE A 396 -40.05 2.13 -1.05
N ARG A 397 -40.48 3.36 -1.28
CA ARG A 397 -41.84 3.86 -1.00
C ARG A 397 -42.81 3.48 -2.12
N PHE A 398 -43.00 2.18 -2.39
CA PHE A 398 -43.92 1.70 -3.43
C PHE A 398 -45.29 2.40 -3.50
N PRO A 399 -45.96 2.77 -2.38
CA PRO A 399 -47.19 3.57 -2.39
C PRO A 399 -47.12 4.95 -3.07
N ALA A 400 -45.92 5.49 -3.34
CA ALA A 400 -45.69 6.75 -4.02
C ALA A 400 -45.46 6.61 -5.54
N MET A 401 -45.43 5.38 -6.08
CA MET A 401 -45.40 5.12 -7.52
C MET A 401 -46.81 5.22 -8.13
N ASP A 402 -46.94 5.33 -9.46
CA ASP A 402 -48.24 5.08 -10.10
C ASP A 402 -48.57 3.58 -10.06
N GLY A 403 -49.84 3.23 -9.82
CA GLY A 403 -50.29 1.85 -9.72
C GLY A 403 -50.08 1.05 -11.02
N LYS A 404 -50.10 1.73 -12.18
CA LYS A 404 -49.77 1.12 -13.47
C LYS A 404 -48.27 0.83 -13.59
N GLU A 405 -47.41 1.76 -13.20
CA GLU A 405 -45.96 1.60 -13.20
C GLU A 405 -45.53 0.47 -12.24
N PHE A 406 -46.12 0.43 -11.04
CA PHE A 406 -45.92 -0.65 -10.08
C PHE A 406 -46.29 -2.02 -10.66
N ALA A 407 -47.43 -2.11 -11.35
CA ALA A 407 -47.88 -3.38 -11.94
C ALA A 407 -46.96 -3.88 -13.06
N THR A 408 -46.48 -3.02 -13.96
CA THR A 408 -45.70 -3.44 -15.14
C THR A 408 -44.18 -3.50 -14.92
N GLN A 409 -43.67 -2.95 -13.83
CA GLN A 409 -42.22 -2.94 -13.54
C GLN A 409 -41.89 -3.67 -12.24
N VAL A 410 -42.60 -3.38 -11.16
CA VAL A 410 -42.28 -3.95 -9.84
C VAL A 410 -42.83 -5.37 -9.69
N LEU A 411 -44.09 -5.63 -10.09
CA LEU A 411 -44.64 -7.00 -10.02
C LEU A 411 -43.96 -7.95 -11.02
N ASP A 412 -43.78 -7.50 -12.26
CA ASP A 412 -43.12 -8.29 -13.32
C ASP A 412 -41.64 -8.59 -13.01
N SER A 413 -40.99 -7.81 -12.14
CA SER A 413 -39.62 -8.11 -11.66
C SER A 413 -39.55 -9.36 -10.78
N GLY A 414 -40.64 -9.76 -10.12
CA GLY A 414 -40.67 -10.89 -9.19
C GLY A 414 -39.85 -10.74 -7.90
N VAL A 415 -39.39 -9.53 -7.57
CA VAL A 415 -38.51 -9.24 -6.42
C VAL A 415 -39.28 -9.13 -5.09
N LEU A 416 -40.52 -8.63 -5.14
CA LEU A 416 -41.42 -8.55 -3.98
C LEU A 416 -42.05 -9.90 -3.66
N ARG A 417 -42.20 -10.21 -2.37
CA ARG A 417 -42.93 -11.40 -1.92
C ARG A 417 -44.43 -11.14 -1.89
N LYS A 418 -45.23 -12.21 -1.92
CA LYS A 418 -46.70 -12.13 -1.95
C LYS A 418 -47.30 -11.44 -0.71
N ASP A 419 -46.66 -11.60 0.45
CA ASP A 419 -46.95 -10.91 1.71
C ASP A 419 -46.77 -9.39 1.63
N GLU A 420 -45.87 -8.90 0.79
CA GLU A 420 -45.58 -7.47 0.61
C GLU A 420 -46.47 -6.85 -0.48
N ILE A 421 -46.77 -7.62 -1.53
CA ILE A 421 -47.61 -7.18 -2.66
C ILE A 421 -49.06 -6.89 -2.22
N ILE A 422 -49.64 -7.73 -1.36
CA ILE A 422 -51.06 -7.61 -1.00
C ILE A 422 -51.38 -6.29 -0.27
N PRO A 423 -50.62 -5.84 0.76
CA PRO A 423 -50.79 -4.52 1.36
C PRO A 423 -50.65 -3.36 0.37
N ILE A 424 -49.66 -3.40 -0.52
CA ILE A 424 -49.39 -2.32 -1.49
C ILE A 424 -50.54 -2.22 -2.52
N LEU A 425 -51.01 -3.34 -3.06
CA LEU A 425 -52.17 -3.35 -3.96
C LEU A 425 -53.45 -2.89 -3.27
N LYS A 426 -53.64 -3.26 -1.99
CA LYS A 426 -54.78 -2.76 -1.20
C LYS A 426 -54.73 -1.24 -1.04
N TYR A 427 -53.54 -0.66 -0.80
CA TYR A 427 -53.36 0.79 -0.75
C TYR A 427 -53.73 1.45 -2.10
N PHE A 428 -53.25 0.94 -3.23
CA PHE A 428 -53.60 1.48 -4.56
C PHE A 428 -55.10 1.40 -4.88
N ILE A 429 -55.80 0.36 -4.41
CA ILE A 429 -57.25 0.18 -4.68
C ILE A 429 -58.11 0.99 -3.71
N THR A 430 -57.69 1.15 -2.45
CA THR A 430 -58.54 1.68 -1.36
C THR A 430 -58.11 3.02 -0.76
N GLY A 431 -56.90 3.50 -1.10
CA GLY A 431 -56.29 4.70 -0.53
C GLY A 431 -55.99 4.59 0.97
N LYS A 432 -55.86 3.37 1.51
CA LYS A 432 -55.73 3.05 2.94
C LYS A 432 -54.80 1.87 3.19
#